data_AF-A0AAW2GLI8-F1
#
_entry.id   AF-A0AAW2GLI8-F1
#
_cell.length_a   1.000
_cell.length_b   1.000
_cell.length_c   1.000
_cell.angle_alpha   90.00
_cell.angle_beta   90.00
_cell.angle_gamma   90.00
#
_symmetry.space_group_name_H-M   'P 1'
#
loop_
_entity.id
_entity.type
_entity.pdbx_description
1 polymer ?
#
loop_
_entity_poly.entity_id
_entity_poly.type
_entity_poly.pdbx_seq_one_letter_code
_entity_poly.pdbx_strand_id
1 'polypeptide(L)'
;MWSLDMFSGNSESGFEHSSMYALLKLTVVLSYERQQHLEKVLDAIFSFINLLKKRFADEENSTDYVEDLCESMHFYPPCDYITENELYFEYNPDVIHKCLNYLVLENANIMIFNEDFDNLELNKIEPWFKTKYLDINMPKEWVER
;
A
#
# COMPACT_ATOMS: atom_id res chain seq x y z
N MET A 1 -11.46 -11.64 11.52
CA MET A 1 -10.95 -10.80 10.42
C MET A 1 -9.53 -11.26 10.16
N TRP A 2 -9.24 -11.83 8.98
CA TRP A 2 -8.01 -12.60 8.71
C TRP A 2 -6.87 -11.75 8.15
N SER A 3 -7.03 -10.42 8.19
CA SER A 3 -6.02 -9.47 7.81
C SER A 3 -5.91 -8.48 8.95
N LEU A 4 -4.68 -8.28 9.44
CA LEU A 4 -4.34 -7.31 10.46
C LEU A 4 -4.37 -5.90 9.87
N ASP A 5 -3.91 -5.77 8.62
CA ASP A 5 -4.09 -4.59 7.77
C ASP A 5 -4.03 -4.99 6.29
N MET A 6 -4.80 -4.27 5.47
CA MET A 6 -4.74 -4.31 4.00
C MET A 6 -4.34 -2.94 3.50
N PHE A 7 -3.13 -2.82 2.95
CA PHE A 7 -2.69 -1.62 2.25
C PHE A 7 -2.88 -1.84 0.76
N SER A 8 -3.64 -0.96 0.13
CA SER A 8 -3.86 -0.95 -1.31
C SER A 8 -3.64 0.47 -1.80
N GLY A 9 -2.63 0.68 -2.61
CA GLY A 9 -2.35 1.99 -3.16
C GLY A 9 -1.08 2.02 -3.97
N ASN A 10 -0.95 3.07 -4.76
CA ASN A 10 0.35 3.56 -5.13
C ASN A 10 0.92 4.25 -3.88
N SER A 11 2.15 3.91 -3.49
CA SER A 11 2.72 4.44 -2.25
C SER A 11 3.18 5.89 -2.35
N GLU A 12 3.13 6.50 -3.55
CA GLU A 12 3.61 7.86 -3.85
C GLU A 12 5.02 8.16 -3.33
N SER A 13 5.79 7.13 -2.97
CA SER A 13 7.20 7.28 -2.65
C SER A 13 7.97 7.67 -3.91
N GLY A 14 9.11 8.34 -3.76
CA GLY A 14 9.94 8.79 -4.90
C GLY A 14 10.34 7.71 -5.93
N PHE A 15 10.14 6.42 -5.62
CA PHE A 15 10.25 5.32 -6.58
C PHE A 15 9.13 5.30 -7.64
N GLU A 16 7.92 5.68 -7.26
CA GLU A 16 6.70 5.66 -8.07
C GLU A 16 6.57 6.90 -8.98
N HIS A 17 7.38 7.93 -8.73
CA HIS A 17 7.55 9.10 -9.61
C HIS A 17 8.56 8.85 -10.75
N SER A 18 8.94 7.60 -11.01
CA SER A 18 9.75 7.27 -12.17
C SER A 18 8.94 7.42 -13.46
N SER A 19 9.54 7.98 -14.51
CA SER A 19 8.89 8.10 -15.83
C SER A 19 8.76 6.76 -16.58
N MET A 20 9.22 5.65 -15.99
CA MET A 20 9.32 4.35 -16.66
C MET A 20 8.15 3.42 -16.33
N TYR A 21 7.71 3.37 -15.07
CA TYR A 21 6.59 2.52 -14.63
C TYR A 21 6.04 3.01 -13.28
N ALA A 22 4.81 2.57 -12.98
CA ALA A 22 4.17 2.69 -11.68
C ALA A 22 3.71 1.30 -11.22
N LEU A 23 3.78 1.02 -9.91
CA LEU A 23 3.34 -0.22 -9.30
C LEU A 23 2.13 0.00 -8.41
N LEU A 24 1.11 -0.85 -8.57
CA LEU A 24 0.06 -0.98 -7.57
C LEU A 24 0.44 -2.10 -6.60
N LYS A 25 0.62 -1.76 -5.32
CA LYS A 25 0.98 -2.72 -4.28
C LYS A 25 -0.22 -3.04 -3.40
N LEU A 26 -0.50 -4.34 -3.26
CA LEU A 26 -1.46 -4.88 -2.31
C LEU A 26 -0.70 -5.67 -1.24
N THR A 27 -0.67 -5.17 -0.01
CA THR A 27 0.00 -5.84 1.12
C THR A 27 -1.04 -6.27 2.14
N VAL A 28 -1.02 -7.56 2.49
CA VAL A 28 -1.87 -8.15 3.54
C VAL A 28 -0.98 -8.69 4.64
N VAL A 29 -1.14 -8.19 5.86
CA VAL A 29 -0.42 -8.69 7.05
C VAL A 29 -1.32 -9.67 7.81
N LEU A 30 -0.81 -10.86 8.14
CA LEU A 30 -1.54 -11.89 8.89
C LEU A 30 -1.05 -11.92 10.36
N SER A 31 -1.94 -12.16 11.32
CA SER A 31 -1.58 -12.29 12.74
C SER A 31 -1.91 -13.68 13.28
N TYR A 32 -1.08 -14.17 14.20
CA TYR A 32 -1.09 -15.57 14.68
C TYR A 32 -2.12 -15.87 15.78
N GLU A 33 -2.50 -14.92 16.64
CA GLU A 33 -3.51 -15.15 17.70
C GLU A 33 -4.17 -13.83 18.13
N ARG A 34 -5.46 -13.87 18.50
CA ARG A 34 -6.03 -13.15 19.67
C ARG A 34 -7.55 -13.30 19.78
N GLN A 35 -8.01 -13.96 20.86
CA GLN A 35 -9.42 -14.04 21.24
C GLN A 35 -9.70 -13.50 22.65
N GLN A 36 -9.04 -12.42 23.11
CA GLN A 36 -9.28 -11.91 24.48
C GLN A 36 -9.43 -10.39 24.69
N HIS A 37 -9.44 -9.54 23.65
CA HIS A 37 -9.59 -8.08 23.85
C HIS A 37 -10.58 -7.40 22.90
N LEU A 38 -11.72 -8.04 22.65
CA LEU A 38 -12.77 -7.51 21.76
C LEU A 38 -13.34 -6.16 22.24
N GLU A 39 -13.56 -5.99 23.55
CA GLU A 39 -14.18 -4.77 24.10
C GLU A 39 -13.26 -3.54 24.00
N LYS A 40 -11.96 -3.68 24.27
CA LYS A 40 -11.01 -2.58 24.13
C LYS A 40 -10.82 -2.14 22.68
N VAL A 41 -10.92 -3.09 21.74
CA VAL A 41 -10.87 -2.80 20.31
C VAL A 41 -12.12 -2.04 19.87
N LEU A 42 -13.30 -2.45 20.34
CA LEU A 42 -14.56 -1.74 20.04
C LEU A 42 -14.58 -0.32 20.62
N ASP A 43 -14.11 -0.11 21.84
CA ASP A 43 -14.04 1.24 22.44
C ASP A 43 -13.07 2.16 21.68
N ALA A 44 -11.91 1.64 21.26
CA ALA A 44 -10.96 2.38 20.43
C ALA A 44 -11.58 2.75 19.08
N ILE A 45 -12.30 1.83 18.45
CA ILE A 45 -13.00 2.05 17.18
C ILE A 45 -14.09 3.13 17.32
N PHE A 46 -14.93 3.07 18.36
CA PHE A 46 -15.97 4.08 18.58
C PHE A 46 -15.41 5.46 18.92
N SER A 47 -14.31 5.52 19.65
CA SER A 47 -13.61 6.77 19.94
C SER A 47 -13.00 7.37 18.67
N PHE A 48 -12.40 6.54 17.81
CA PHE A 48 -11.85 6.93 16.51
C PHE A 48 -12.93 7.43 15.54
N ILE A 49 -14.09 6.76 15.46
CA ILE A 49 -15.23 7.21 14.64
C ILE A 49 -15.74 8.60 15.07
N ASN A 50 -15.71 8.91 16.37
CA ASN A 50 -16.08 10.23 16.86
C ASN A 50 -15.02 11.31 16.57
N LEU A 51 -13.75 10.90 16.46
CA LEU A 51 -12.64 11.75 16.05
C LEU A 51 -12.70 12.08 14.55
N LEU A 52 -12.96 11.08 13.70
CA LEU A 52 -13.11 11.23 12.24
C LEU A 52 -14.29 12.12 11.81
N LYS A 53 -15.31 12.28 12.66
CA LYS A 53 -16.40 13.24 12.42
C LYS A 53 -15.97 14.70 12.53
N LYS A 54 -14.78 14.97 13.11
CA LYS A 54 -14.13 16.27 13.10
C LYS A 54 -13.11 16.28 11.97
N ARG A 55 -13.48 16.89 10.85
CA ARG A 55 -12.60 17.07 9.69
C ARG A 55 -11.62 18.21 9.99
N PHE A 56 -10.47 17.86 10.56
CA PHE A 56 -9.28 18.70 10.59
C PHE A 56 -8.16 17.85 10.00
N ALA A 57 -7.42 18.38 9.03
CA ALA A 57 -6.10 17.85 8.75
C ALA A 57 -5.30 18.01 10.06
N ASP A 58 -4.78 16.91 10.59
CA ASP A 58 -3.90 16.99 11.74
C ASP A 58 -2.68 17.82 11.35
N GLU A 59 -2.13 18.58 12.30
CA GLU A 59 -0.94 19.38 12.04
C GLU A 59 0.23 18.42 11.82
N GLU A 60 0.66 18.34 10.57
CA GLU A 60 1.80 17.55 10.17
C GLU A 60 3.09 18.11 10.76
N ASN A 61 4.08 17.25 10.99
CA ASN A 61 5.38 17.71 11.42
C ASN A 61 5.90 18.74 10.42
N SER A 62 6.43 19.86 10.91
CA SER A 62 6.96 20.92 10.05
C SER A 62 8.03 20.45 9.07
N THR A 63 8.73 19.34 9.37
CA THR A 63 9.72 18.73 8.48
C THR A 63 9.02 18.03 7.31
N ASP A 64 8.10 17.12 7.63
CA ASP A 64 7.35 16.32 6.66
C ASP A 64 6.50 17.24 5.76
N TYR A 65 5.84 18.26 6.34
CA TYR A 65 5.09 19.26 5.58
C TYR A 65 5.95 20.01 4.55
N VAL A 66 7.18 20.38 4.90
CA VAL A 66 8.07 21.09 3.97
C VAL A 66 8.60 20.14 2.90
N GLU A 67 8.85 18.87 3.25
CA GLU A 67 9.26 17.83 2.30
C GLU A 67 8.16 17.60 1.25
N ASP A 68 6.93 17.33 1.69
CA ASP A 68 5.78 17.05 0.84
C ASP A 68 5.39 18.27 -0.02
N LEU A 69 5.46 19.47 0.57
CA LEU A 69 5.22 20.71 -0.17
C LEU A 69 6.28 20.91 -1.26
N CYS A 70 7.56 20.67 -0.95
CA CYS A 70 8.65 20.78 -1.93
C CYS A 70 8.47 19.79 -3.07
N GLU A 71 8.10 18.55 -2.78
CA GLU A 71 7.80 17.53 -3.78
C GLU A 71 6.64 17.96 -4.68
N SER A 72 5.56 18.45 -4.09
CA SER A 72 4.39 18.98 -4.79
C SER A 72 4.75 20.09 -5.79
N MET A 73 5.78 20.92 -5.50
CA MET A 73 6.24 21.97 -6.43
C MET A 73 6.84 21.44 -7.73
N HIS A 74 7.27 20.18 -7.77
CA HIS A 74 7.80 19.56 -8.97
C HIS A 74 6.71 19.00 -9.90
N PHE A 75 5.51 18.74 -9.36
CA PHE A 75 4.42 18.07 -10.09
C PHE A 75 3.26 19.00 -10.44
N TYR A 76 3.01 19.99 -9.60
CA TYR A 76 1.80 20.81 -9.65
C TYR A 76 2.11 22.29 -9.92
N PRO A 77 1.14 23.12 -10.30
CA PRO A 77 1.30 24.58 -10.34
C PRO A 77 1.13 25.23 -8.95
N PRO A 78 1.62 26.46 -8.72
CA PRO A 78 1.66 27.08 -7.38
C PRO A 78 0.34 27.22 -6.63
N CYS A 79 -0.80 27.28 -7.34
CA CYS A 79 -2.12 27.37 -6.71
C CYS A 79 -2.56 26.05 -6.08
N ASP A 80 -1.98 24.94 -6.52
CA ASP A 80 -2.48 23.61 -6.24
C ASP A 80 -1.53 22.80 -5.33
N TYR A 81 -0.35 23.35 -4.99
CA TYR A 81 0.66 22.72 -4.11
C TYR A 81 0.12 22.14 -2.80
N ILE A 82 -0.94 22.73 -2.24
CA ILE A 82 -1.51 22.35 -0.93
C ILE A 82 -2.74 21.45 -1.11
N THR A 83 -3.37 21.47 -2.29
CA THR A 83 -4.70 20.90 -2.49
C THR A 83 -4.73 19.70 -3.43
N GLU A 84 -3.78 19.57 -4.36
CA GLU A 84 -3.88 18.59 -5.46
C GLU A 84 -3.72 17.14 -5.00
N ASN A 85 -2.88 16.88 -3.99
CA ASN A 85 -2.76 15.54 -3.39
C ASN A 85 -3.98 15.13 -2.56
N GLU A 86 -4.85 16.07 -2.19
CA GLU A 86 -5.97 15.84 -1.25
C GLU A 86 -7.34 15.89 -1.93
N LEU A 87 -7.46 16.59 -3.07
CA LEU A 87 -8.74 16.88 -3.70
C LEU A 87 -8.83 16.32 -5.11
N TYR A 88 -9.68 15.31 -5.27
CA TYR A 88 -10.03 14.73 -6.57
C TYR A 88 -11.35 15.32 -7.09
N PHE A 89 -11.31 16.01 -8.22
CA PHE A 89 -12.49 16.69 -8.79
C PHE A 89 -13.07 15.97 -10.02
N GLU A 90 -12.26 15.18 -10.71
CA GLU A 90 -12.64 14.54 -11.97
C GLU A 90 -12.83 13.03 -11.80
N TYR A 91 -14.00 12.54 -12.19
CA TYR A 91 -14.27 11.11 -12.30
C TYR A 91 -14.12 10.66 -13.76
N ASN A 92 -13.14 9.80 -14.02
CA ASN A 92 -12.89 9.25 -15.35
C ASN A 92 -13.04 7.72 -15.36
N PRO A 93 -14.19 7.18 -15.80
CA PRO A 93 -14.44 5.74 -15.78
C PRO A 93 -13.52 4.97 -16.74
N ASP A 94 -13.13 5.56 -17.87
CA ASP A 94 -12.28 4.88 -18.86
C ASP A 94 -10.86 4.64 -18.32
N VAL A 95 -10.30 5.62 -17.62
CA VAL A 95 -9.00 5.49 -16.95
C VAL A 95 -9.07 4.45 -15.84
N ILE A 96 -10.14 4.46 -15.03
CA ILE A 96 -10.36 3.45 -13.99
C ILE A 96 -10.44 2.06 -14.60
N HIS A 97 -11.24 1.86 -15.65
CA HIS A 97 -11.34 0.58 -16.35
C HIS A 97 -10.02 0.13 -16.94
N LYS A 98 -9.23 1.05 -17.51
CA LYS A 98 -7.89 0.76 -18.01
C LYS A 98 -6.97 0.26 -16.91
N CYS A 99 -6.96 0.91 -15.74
CA CYS A 99 -6.18 0.48 -14.58
C CYS A 99 -6.64 -0.89 -14.07
N LEU A 100 -7.96 -1.12 -13.96
CA LEU A 100 -8.53 -2.40 -13.53
C LEU A 100 -8.16 -3.55 -14.48
N ASN A 101 -8.05 -3.31 -15.78
CA ASN A 101 -7.65 -4.33 -16.74
C ASN A 101 -6.20 -4.81 -16.57
N TYR A 102 -5.34 -4.04 -15.88
CA TYR A 102 -3.98 -4.50 -15.54
C TYR A 102 -3.96 -5.41 -14.30
N LEU A 103 -5.03 -5.43 -13.50
CA LEU A 103 -5.16 -6.22 -12.28
C LEU A 103 -5.57 -7.66 -12.58
N VAL A 104 -4.76 -8.33 -13.40
CA VAL A 104 -4.88 -9.75 -13.72
C VAL A 104 -3.72 -10.52 -13.10
N LEU A 105 -3.97 -11.77 -12.71
CA LEU A 105 -2.96 -12.63 -12.07
C LEU A 105 -1.69 -12.74 -12.92
N GLU A 106 -1.83 -12.81 -14.24
CA GLU A 106 -0.73 -12.91 -15.21
C GLU A 106 0.29 -11.76 -15.11
N ASN A 107 -0.17 -10.59 -14.67
CA ASN A 107 0.66 -9.39 -14.46
C ASN A 107 1.03 -9.19 -12.98
N ALA A 108 0.58 -10.06 -12.08
CA ALA A 108 0.81 -9.94 -10.66
C ALA A 108 2.16 -10.56 -10.25
N ASN A 109 2.84 -9.90 -9.32
CA ASN A 109 3.99 -10.45 -8.62
C ASN A 109 3.62 -10.66 -7.15
N ILE A 110 3.63 -11.92 -6.70
CA ILE A 110 3.22 -12.29 -5.33
C ILE A 110 4.47 -12.52 -4.49
N MET A 111 4.63 -11.69 -3.45
CA MET A 111 5.71 -11.83 -2.47
C MET A 111 5.11 -12.25 -1.14
N ILE A 112 5.61 -13.34 -0.57
CA ILE A 112 5.20 -13.84 0.74
C ILE A 112 6.38 -13.63 1.70
N PHE A 113 6.09 -12.98 2.83
CA PHE A 113 7.05 -12.78 3.91
C PHE A 113 6.57 -13.57 5.12
N ASN A 114 7.43 -14.46 5.62
CA ASN A 114 7.17 -15.22 6.83
C ASN A 114 8.50 -15.43 7.57
N GLU A 115 8.45 -15.50 8.89
CA GLU A 115 9.61 -15.86 9.72
C GLU A 115 9.88 -17.38 9.60
N ASP A 116 8.81 -18.18 9.53
CA ASP A 116 8.88 -19.64 9.46
C ASP A 116 8.29 -20.15 8.13
N PHE A 117 9.16 -20.39 7.15
CA PHE A 117 8.79 -21.13 5.95
C PHE A 117 9.00 -22.63 6.20
N ASP A 118 8.04 -23.31 6.84
CA ASP A 118 7.98 -24.74 7.20
C ASP A 118 8.82 -25.69 6.30
N ASN A 119 10.15 -25.69 6.49
CA ASN A 119 11.14 -26.46 5.73
C ASN A 119 11.33 -26.11 4.24
N LEU A 120 11.00 -24.89 3.81
CA LEU A 120 11.31 -24.43 2.45
C LEU A 120 12.79 -23.98 2.36
N GLU A 121 13.58 -24.60 1.48
CA GLU A 121 14.97 -24.18 1.26
C GLU A 121 15.02 -22.89 0.41
N LEU A 122 15.38 -21.77 1.06
CA LEU A 122 15.60 -20.48 0.41
C LEU A 122 16.98 -20.44 -0.24
N ASN A 123 17.03 -20.81 -1.53
CA ASN A 123 18.28 -21.08 -2.26
C ASN A 123 18.95 -19.84 -2.88
N LYS A 124 18.29 -18.68 -2.89
CA LYS A 124 18.84 -17.43 -3.42
C LYS A 124 19.16 -16.45 -2.29
N ILE A 125 20.18 -15.62 -2.52
CA ILE A 125 20.62 -14.59 -1.57
C ILE A 125 20.75 -13.27 -2.34
N GLU A 126 20.07 -12.24 -1.85
CA GLU A 126 20.13 -10.89 -2.42
C GLU A 126 21.52 -10.24 -2.14
N PRO A 127 22.17 -9.61 -3.13
CA PRO A 127 23.54 -9.09 -3.01
C PRO A 127 23.81 -8.10 -1.86
N TRP A 128 22.88 -7.21 -1.55
CA TRP A 128 23.12 -6.05 -0.67
C TRP A 128 22.80 -6.35 0.80
N PHE A 129 21.59 -6.81 1.09
CA PHE A 129 21.09 -7.09 2.43
C PHE A 129 21.26 -8.56 2.83
N LYS A 130 21.71 -9.42 1.91
CA LYS A 130 21.88 -10.87 2.12
C LYS A 130 20.58 -11.59 2.52
N THR A 131 19.43 -11.01 2.17
CA THR A 131 18.13 -11.62 2.37
C THR A 131 18.04 -12.93 1.58
N LYS A 132 17.71 -14.02 2.27
CA LYS A 132 17.46 -15.31 1.64
C LYS A 132 16.05 -15.33 1.08
N TYR A 133 15.89 -15.84 -0.14
CA TYR A 133 14.58 -15.92 -0.79
C TYR A 133 14.50 -17.10 -1.78
N LEU A 134 13.28 -17.36 -2.25
CA LEU A 134 12.97 -18.28 -3.33
C LEU A 134 11.97 -17.58 -4.27
N ASP A 135 12.17 -17.74 -5.57
CA ASP A 135 11.24 -17.38 -6.62
C ASP A 135 10.70 -18.65 -7.30
N ILE A 136 9.39 -18.69 -7.47
CA ILE A 136 8.68 -19.78 -8.14
C ILE A 136 7.84 -19.13 -9.22
N ASN A 137 7.84 -19.72 -10.43
CA ASN A 137 6.91 -19.29 -11.47
C ASN A 137 5.47 -19.50 -10.99
N MET A 138 4.59 -18.55 -11.31
CA MET A 138 3.20 -18.64 -10.90
C MET A 138 2.55 -19.94 -11.41
N PRO A 139 1.98 -20.78 -10.52
CA PRO A 139 1.37 -22.03 -10.91
C PRO A 139 0.19 -21.80 -11.87
N LYS A 140 0.10 -22.60 -12.94
CA LYS A 140 -0.97 -22.46 -13.96
C LYS A 140 -2.37 -22.62 -13.36
N GLU A 141 -2.51 -23.47 -12.35
CA GLU A 141 -3.76 -23.69 -11.60
C GLU A 141 -4.33 -22.42 -10.97
N TRP A 142 -3.48 -21.43 -10.68
CA TRP A 142 -3.90 -20.17 -10.09
C TRP A 142 -4.35 -19.17 -11.14
N VAL A 143 -3.79 -19.27 -12.36
CA VAL A 143 -4.09 -18.37 -13.49
C VAL A 143 -5.39 -18.77 -14.19
N GLU A 144 -5.71 -20.06 -14.26
CA GLU A 144 -6.88 -20.59 -14.96
C GLU A 144 -8.20 -20.52 -14.16
N ARG A 145 -8.23 -19.79 -13.03
CA ARG A 145 -9.37 -19.66 -12.12
C ARG A 145 -10.23 -18.44 -12.41
#